data_AF-A0A9E1UUK9-F1
#
_entry.id   AF-A0A9E1UUK9-F1
#
_cell.length_a   1.000
_cell.length_b   1.000
_cell.length_c   1.000
_cell.angle_alpha   90.00
_cell.angle_beta   90.00
_cell.angle_gamma   90.00
#
_symmetry.space_group_name_H-M   'P 1'
#
loop_
_entity.id
_entity.type
_entity.pdbx_description
1 polymer ?
#
loop_
_entity_poly.entity_id
_entity_poly.type
_entity_poly.pdbx_seq_one_letter_code
_entity_poly.pdbx_strand_id
1 'polypeptide(L)'
;ESRPLAPLLTPVLILGVPIFDTFAVVLIRIRAGQPIYVGDNRHISHRFQHLGLSRPIAALLVCLLSFTVGCGAVALIWLPPAGAAVVLLQSALVFVIISIIQFHVPKKEA
;
A
#
# COMPACT_ATOMS: atom_id res chain seq x y z
N GLU A 1 12.09 -17.71 -26.07
CA GLU A 1 11.08 -17.68 -24.99
C GLU A 1 11.70 -17.00 -23.78
N SER A 2 11.33 -15.76 -23.51
CA SER A 2 12.03 -14.97 -22.50
C SER A 2 11.05 -14.07 -21.77
N ARG A 3 10.76 -14.43 -20.52
CA ARG A 3 10.76 -13.54 -19.32
C ARG A 3 10.11 -14.28 -18.14
N PRO A 4 10.88 -14.98 -17.29
CA PRO A 4 10.42 -15.41 -15.97
C PRO A 4 10.35 -14.19 -15.01
N LEU A 5 9.77 -13.07 -15.46
CA LEU A 5 9.58 -11.88 -14.62
C LEU A 5 8.37 -12.05 -13.69
N ALA A 6 7.36 -12.82 -14.12
CA ALA A 6 6.16 -13.03 -13.31
C ALA A 6 6.47 -13.63 -11.93
N PRO A 7 7.23 -14.75 -11.79
CA PRO A 7 7.53 -15.33 -10.47
C PRO A 7 8.37 -14.41 -9.58
N LEU A 8 9.20 -13.54 -10.16
CA LEU A 8 10.03 -12.58 -9.42
C LEU A 8 9.21 -11.38 -8.92
N LEU A 9 8.22 -10.95 -9.70
CA LEU A 9 7.36 -9.81 -9.38
C LEU A 9 6.23 -10.17 -8.41
N THR A 10 5.77 -11.43 -8.40
CA THR A 10 4.69 -11.89 -7.52
C THR A 10 4.93 -11.59 -6.03
N PRO A 11 6.06 -11.99 -5.39
CA PRO A 11 6.28 -11.68 -3.97
C PRO A 11 6.41 -10.18 -3.70
N VAL A 12 6.98 -9.42 -4.65
CA VAL A 12 7.11 -7.96 -4.55
C VAL A 12 5.73 -7.30 -4.55
N LEU A 13 4.81 -7.75 -5.40
CA LEU A 13 3.44 -7.23 -5.44
C LEU A 13 2.62 -7.65 -4.22
N ILE A 14 2.77 -8.89 -3.73
CA ILE A 14 2.11 -9.37 -2.50
C ILE A 14 2.51 -8.50 -1.29
N LEU A 15 3.80 -8.18 -1.17
CA LEU A 15 4.32 -7.29 -0.13
C LEU A 15 4.26 -5.81 -0.52
N GLY A 16 3.67 -5.48 -1.67
CA GLY A 16 3.70 -4.13 -2.22
C GLY A 16 3.04 -3.12 -1.29
N VAL A 17 1.88 -3.46 -0.70
CA VAL A 17 1.16 -2.60 0.25
C VAL A 17 1.96 -2.29 1.52
N PRO A 18 2.46 -3.27 2.31
CA PRO A 18 3.23 -2.98 3.51
C PRO A 18 4.59 -2.30 3.22
N ILE A 19 5.26 -2.65 2.12
CA ILE A 19 6.50 -1.99 1.69
C ILE A 19 6.23 -0.53 1.35
N PHE A 20 5.19 -0.27 0.55
CA PHE A 20 4.80 1.08 0.16
C PHE A 20 4.41 1.92 1.38
N ASP A 21 3.65 1.36 2.32
CA ASP A 21 3.26 2.08 3.54
C ASP A 21 4.47 2.51 4.37
N THR A 22 5.42 1.59 4.59
CA THR A 22 6.66 1.88 5.31
C THR A 22 7.48 2.95 4.59
N PHE A 23 7.65 2.81 3.27
CA PHE A 23 8.41 3.76 2.47
C PHE A 23 7.79 5.17 2.49
N ALA A 24 6.46 5.27 2.37
CA ALA A 24 5.76 6.54 2.38
C ALA A 24 5.85 7.22 3.76
N VAL A 25 5.75 6.48 4.87
CA VAL A 25 6.00 7.02 6.22
C VAL A 25 7.44 7.54 6.36
N VAL A 26 8.44 6.78 5.89
CA VAL A 26 9.85 7.22 5.89
C VAL A 26 10.01 8.53 5.12
N LEU A 27 9.44 8.63 3.92
CA LEU A 27 9.51 9.84 3.10
C LEU A 27 8.83 11.05 3.74
N ILE A 28 7.66 10.86 4.35
CA ILE A 28 6.94 11.91 5.09
C ILE A 28 7.80 12.43 6.24
N ARG A 29 8.50 11.55 6.96
CA ARG A 29 9.35 11.94 8.08
C ARG A 29 10.60 12.69 7.68
N ILE A 30 11.27 12.23 6.62
CA ILE A 30 12.44 12.93 6.06
C ILE A 30 12.03 14.34 5.65
N ARG A 31 10.87 14.50 4.98
CA ARG A 31 10.33 15.82 4.62
C ARG A 31 9.98 16.69 5.83
N ALA A 32 9.56 16.08 6.93
CA ALA A 32 9.26 16.77 8.19
C ALA A 32 10.51 16.99 9.09
N GLY A 33 11.71 16.60 8.65
CA GLY A 33 12.94 16.71 9.44
C GLY A 33 12.96 15.84 10.70
N GLN A 34 12.13 14.79 10.78
CA GLN A 34 12.01 13.93 11.97
C GLN A 34 12.86 12.66 11.85
N PRO A 35 13.49 12.18 12.95
CA PRO A 35 14.31 10.98 12.95
C PRO A 35 13.49 9.74 12.61
N ILE A 36 13.98 8.88 11.71
CA ILE A 36 13.24 7.71 11.19
C ILE A 36 13.06 6.61 12.26
N TYR A 37 14.02 6.48 13.19
CA TYR A 37 14.09 5.39 14.17
C TYR A 37 13.14 5.52 15.37
N VAL A 38 12.49 6.68 15.56
CA VAL A 38 11.55 6.89 16.67
C VAL A 38 10.18 6.38 16.26
N GLY A 39 9.56 5.42 16.95
CA GLY A 39 8.24 4.89 16.57
C GLY A 39 7.17 6.00 16.36
N ASP A 40 6.34 5.86 15.34
CA ASP A 40 5.29 6.84 15.00
C ASP A 40 4.01 6.16 14.50
N ASN A 41 2.87 6.82 14.71
CA ASN A 41 1.54 6.33 14.36
C ASN A 41 1.08 6.92 13.01
N ARG A 42 1.95 6.98 12.01
CA ARG A 42 1.67 7.60 10.69
C ARG A 42 1.28 6.59 9.59
N HIS A 43 1.29 5.30 9.90
CA HIS A 43 0.84 4.22 9.01
C HIS A 43 -0.62 4.39 8.58
N ILE A 44 -0.99 3.79 7.44
CA ILE A 44 -2.35 3.95 6.88
C ILE A 44 -3.45 3.57 7.87
N SER A 45 -3.21 2.55 8.71
CA SER A 45 -4.15 2.09 9.73
C SER A 45 -4.48 3.18 10.76
N HIS A 46 -3.50 4.01 11.12
CA HIS A 46 -3.72 5.16 12.00
C HIS A 46 -4.31 6.35 11.24
N ARG A 47 -3.94 6.54 9.96
CA ARG A 47 -4.59 7.56 9.11
C ARG A 47 -6.09 7.30 8.95
N PHE A 48 -6.50 6.04 8.79
CA PHE A 48 -7.91 5.64 8.80
C PHE A 48 -8.59 5.96 10.15
N GLN A 49 -7.89 5.76 11.27
CA GLN A 49 -8.43 6.18 12.57
C GLN A 49 -8.60 7.71 12.66
N HIS A 50 -7.68 8.49 12.08
CA HIS A 50 -7.81 9.96 12.02
C HIS A 50 -8.98 10.41 11.14
N LEU A 51 -9.39 9.59 10.16
CA LEU A 51 -10.59 9.79 9.35
C LEU A 51 -11.90 9.36 10.07
N GLY A 52 -11.81 8.89 11.32
CA GLY A 52 -12.98 8.53 12.14
C GLY A 52 -13.33 7.04 12.16
N LEU A 53 -12.50 6.18 11.55
CA LEU A 53 -12.72 4.73 11.59
C LEU A 53 -12.28 4.14 12.94
N SER A 54 -12.99 3.12 13.41
CA SER A 54 -12.55 2.38 14.58
C SER A 54 -11.29 1.56 14.29
N ARG A 55 -10.44 1.34 15.31
CA ARG A 55 -9.21 0.53 15.22
C ARG A 55 -9.37 -0.80 14.47
N PRO A 56 -10.37 -1.66 14.80
CA PRO A 56 -10.52 -2.95 14.11
C PRO A 56 -10.93 -2.77 12.64
N ILE A 57 -11.78 -1.79 12.33
CA ILE A 57 -12.21 -1.53 10.94
C ILE A 57 -11.04 -1.00 10.11
N ALA A 58 -10.23 -0.10 10.68
CA ALA A 58 -9.03 0.41 10.02
C ALA A 58 -8.05 -0.72 9.65
N ALA A 59 -7.79 -1.64 10.59
CA ALA A 59 -6.93 -2.80 10.33
C ALA A 59 -7.52 -3.74 9.27
N LEU A 60 -8.83 -3.98 9.32
CA LEU A 60 -9.53 -4.80 8.34
C LEU A 60 -9.47 -4.19 6.93
N LEU A 61 -9.59 -2.88 6.79
CA LEU A 61 -9.43 -2.20 5.49
C LEU A 61 -8.01 -2.35 4.95
N VAL A 62 -6.97 -2.23 5.78
CA VAL A 62 -5.59 -2.50 5.33
C VAL A 62 -5.45 -3.94 4.82
N CYS A 63 -6.06 -4.89 5.55
CA CYS A 63 -6.06 -6.30 5.17
C CYS A 63 -6.78 -6.51 3.83
N LEU A 64 -7.95 -5.91 3.63
CA LEU A 64 -8.70 -5.98 2.37
C LEU A 64 -7.93 -5.35 1.20
N LEU A 65 -7.32 -4.18 1.40
CA LEU A 65 -6.49 -3.55 0.37
C LEU A 65 -5.31 -4.46 -0.02
N SER A 66 -4.62 -5.01 0.98
CA SER A 66 -3.51 -5.95 0.76
C SER A 66 -3.99 -7.22 0.05
N PHE A 67 -5.15 -7.75 0.43
CA PHE A 67 -5.77 -8.91 -0.20
C PHE A 67 -6.13 -8.64 -1.66
N THR A 68 -6.69 -7.46 -1.99
CA THR A 68 -7.04 -7.12 -3.38
C THR A 68 -5.80 -7.06 -4.28
N VAL A 69 -4.72 -6.42 -3.83
CA VAL A 69 -3.46 -6.35 -4.58
C VAL A 69 -2.78 -7.72 -4.65
N GLY A 70 -2.81 -8.50 -3.56
CA GLY A 70 -2.27 -9.86 -3.52
C GLY A 70 -3.00 -10.82 -4.45
N CYS A 71 -4.34 -10.79 -4.50
CA CYS A 71 -5.12 -11.57 -5.47
C CYS A 71 -4.80 -11.16 -6.91
N GLY A 72 -4.65 -9.86 -7.18
CA GLY A 72 -4.18 -9.36 -8.47
C GLY A 72 -2.81 -9.92 -8.84
N ALA A 73 -1.86 -9.90 -7.90
CA ALA A 73 -0.51 -10.43 -8.10
C ALA A 73 -0.50 -11.93 -8.47
N VAL A 74 -1.35 -12.73 -7.83
CA VAL A 74 -1.51 -14.16 -8.17
C VAL A 74 -2.18 -14.33 -9.54
N ALA A 75 -3.19 -13.53 -9.85
CA ALA A 75 -3.90 -13.58 -11.12
C ALA A 75 -3.00 -13.25 -12.33
N LEU A 76 -1.97 -12.42 -12.14
CA LEU A 76 -0.98 -12.09 -13.19
C LEU A 76 -0.25 -13.31 -13.76
N ILE A 77 -0.20 -14.43 -13.04
CA ILE A 77 0.43 -15.68 -13.50
C ILE A 77 -0.34 -16.28 -14.68
N TRP A 78 -1.66 -16.07 -14.74
CA TRP A 78 -2.56 -16.77 -15.68
C TRP A 78 -3.24 -15.83 -16.67
N LEU A 79 -3.10 -14.52 -16.52
CA LEU A 79 -3.79 -13.52 -17.34
C LEU A 79 -3.03 -13.21 -18.64
N PRO A 80 -3.75 -13.00 -19.76
CA PRO A 80 -3.15 -12.45 -20.98
C PRO A 80 -2.71 -10.99 -20.75
N PRO A 81 -1.89 -10.40 -21.64
CA PRO A 81 -1.34 -9.05 -21.47
C PRO A 81 -2.38 -7.96 -21.20
N ALA A 82 -3.55 -8.04 -21.84
CA ALA A 82 -4.65 -7.10 -21.59
C ALA A 82 -5.19 -7.21 -20.15
N GLY A 83 -5.36 -8.42 -19.63
CA GLY A 83 -5.77 -8.64 -18.24
C GLY A 83 -4.70 -8.21 -17.24
N ALA A 84 -3.43 -8.46 -17.57
CA ALA A 84 -2.32 -7.98 -16.76
C ALA A 84 -2.28 -6.44 -16.67
N ALA A 85 -2.54 -5.74 -17.77
CA ALA A 85 -2.63 -4.28 -17.77
C ALA A 85 -3.73 -3.77 -16.84
N VAL A 86 -4.89 -4.43 -16.81
CA VAL A 86 -6.00 -4.06 -15.91
C VAL A 86 -5.61 -4.25 -14.45
N VAL A 87 -4.98 -5.38 -14.09
CA VAL A 87 -4.54 -5.65 -12.71
C VAL A 87 -3.47 -4.65 -12.26
N LEU A 88 -2.53 -4.31 -13.14
CA LEU A 88 -1.50 -3.31 -12.86
C LEU A 88 -2.12 -1.92 -12.66
N LEU A 89 -3.09 -1.54 -13.50
CA LEU A 89 -3.83 -0.29 -13.36
C LEU A 89 -4.60 -0.24 -12.03
N GLN A 90 -5.32 -1.32 -11.69
CA GLN A 90 -6.04 -1.44 -10.43
C GLN A 90 -5.11 -1.33 -9.22
N SER A 91 -3.96 -2.00 -9.26
CA SER A 91 -2.93 -1.92 -8.21
C SER A 91 -2.35 -0.50 -8.09
N ALA A 92 -2.07 0.16 -9.22
CA ALA A 92 -1.61 1.54 -9.24
C ALA A 92 -2.63 2.50 -8.61
N LEU A 93 -3.92 2.35 -8.93
CA LEU A 93 -4.99 3.14 -8.33
C LEU A 93 -5.07 2.94 -6.81
N VAL A 94 -4.91 1.70 -6.32
CA VAL A 94 -4.83 1.42 -4.88
C VAL A 94 -3.66 2.16 -4.23
N PHE A 95 -2.46 2.12 -4.83
CA PHE A 95 -1.32 2.85 -4.30
C PHE A 95 -1.51 4.37 -4.34
N VAL A 96 -2.18 4.90 -5.37
CA VAL A 96 -2.54 6.32 -5.43
C VAL A 96 -3.49 6.69 -4.29
N ILE A 97 -4.51 5.88 -4.02
CA ILE A 97 -5.43 6.11 -2.89
C ILE A 97 -4.67 6.11 -1.57
N ILE A 98 -3.80 5.11 -1.35
CA ILE A 98 -2.95 5.04 -0.15
C ILE A 98 -2.09 6.30 -0.03
N SER A 99 -1.47 6.73 -1.13
CA SER A 99 -0.63 7.94 -1.17
C SER A 99 -1.43 9.19 -0.79
N ILE A 100 -2.60 9.38 -1.40
CA ILE A 100 -3.47 10.53 -1.10
C ILE A 100 -3.79 10.56 0.39
N ILE A 101 -4.20 9.44 0.97
CA ILE A 101 -4.52 9.35 2.40
C ILE A 101 -3.30 9.66 3.26
N GLN A 102 -2.13 9.11 2.94
CA GLN A 102 -0.93 9.32 3.74
C GLN A 102 -0.42 10.77 3.73
N PHE A 103 -0.49 11.44 2.58
CA PHE A 103 0.02 12.81 2.41
C PHE A 103 -1.01 13.89 2.76
N HIS A 104 -2.31 13.65 2.58
CA HIS A 104 -3.35 14.66 2.81
C HIS A 104 -4.03 14.57 4.17
N VAL A 105 -4.05 13.42 4.83
CA VAL A 105 -4.64 13.32 6.17
C VAL A 105 -3.58 13.74 7.18
N PRO A 106 -3.67 14.93 7.81
CA PRO A 106 -2.68 15.36 8.79
C PRO A 106 -2.66 14.44 10.01
N LYS A 107 -1.55 14.47 10.76
CA LYS A 107 -1.50 13.75 12.04
C LYS A 107 -2.43 14.52 12.97
N LYS A 108 -3.45 13.86 13.53
CA LYS A 108 -4.24 14.48 14.59
C LYS A 108 -3.31 14.58 15.81
N GLU A 109 -2.91 15.79 16.18
CA GLU A 109 -2.23 16.01 17.44
C GLU A 109 -3.23 15.68 18.55
N ALA A 110 -2.83 14.74 19.41
CA ALA A 110 -3.59 14.36 20.60
C ALA A 110 -3.16 15.25 21.75
#